data_AF-A0A1I1JKR4-F1
#
_entry.id   AF-A0A1I1JKR4-F1
#
_cell.length_a   1.000
_cell.length_b   1.000
_cell.length_c   1.000
_cell.angle_alpha   90.00
_cell.angle_beta   90.00
_cell.angle_gamma   90.00
#
_symmetry.space_group_name_H-M   'P 1'
#
loop_
_entity.id
_entity.type
_entity.pdbx_description
1 polymer ?
#
loop_
_entity_poly.entity_id
_entity_poly.type
_entity_poly.pdbx_seq_one_letter_code
_entity_poly.pdbx_strand_id
1 'polypeptide(L)' 'MYNGQIKSGDTYDKLEKCITINIVDFNCIEINKLHTSFHITEDETNQKLTDVLEIHYLELPKLFDDNVPKDEDEPIVL' A
#
# COMPACT_ATOMS: atom_id res chain seq x y z
N MET A 1 14.27 -4.47 -2.83
CA MET A 1 13.42 -5.43 -2.07
C MET A 1 14.02 -5.64 -0.69
N TYR A 2 13.15 -5.77 0.32
CA TYR A 2 13.40 -5.92 1.78
C TYR A 2 14.76 -6.49 2.22
N ASN A 3 15.29 -7.49 1.53
CA ASN A 3 16.56 -8.15 1.87
C ASN A 3 17.83 -7.32 1.58
N GLY A 4 17.71 -6.15 0.94
CA GLY A 4 18.85 -5.26 0.64
C GLY A 4 19.09 -4.16 1.68
N GLN A 5 18.12 -3.89 2.56
CA GLN A 5 18.17 -2.77 3.51
C GLN A 5 18.94 -3.09 4.79
N ILE A 6 19.07 -4.39 5.12
CA ILE A 6 19.68 -4.84 6.38
C ILE A 6 20.85 -5.76 6.05
N LYS A 7 22.03 -5.43 6.59
CA LYS A 7 23.21 -6.31 6.50
C LYS A 7 23.19 -7.31 7.64
N SER A 8 23.79 -8.47 7.43
CA SER A 8 23.93 -9.49 8.48
C SER A 8 24.62 -8.90 9.72
N GLY A 9 23.90 -8.80 10.83
CA GLY A 9 24.36 -8.21 12.09
C GLY A 9 23.71 -6.87 12.47
N ASP A 10 22.91 -6.27 11.60
CA ASP A 10 22.10 -5.08 11.93
C ASP A 10 20.82 -5.47 12.71
N THR A 11 20.43 -4.63 13.66
CA THR A 11 19.18 -4.77 14.42
C THR A 11 17.97 -4.45 13.53
N TYR A 12 16.87 -5.17 13.73
CA TYR A 12 15.61 -4.94 13.00
C TYR A 12 15.01 -3.55 13.24
N ASP A 13 15.47 -2.80 14.25
CA ASP A 13 15.12 -1.39 14.47
C ASP A 13 15.58 -0.46 13.32
N LYS A 14 16.52 -0.91 12.47
CA LYS A 14 16.98 -0.17 11.29
C LYS A 14 16.15 -0.44 10.03
N LEU A 15 15.07 -1.21 10.11
CA LEU A 15 14.18 -1.39 8.98
C LEU A 15 13.55 -0.05 8.61
N GLU A 16 13.92 0.49 7.45
CA GLU A 16 13.22 1.64 6.89
C GLU A 16 11.81 1.22 6.46
N LYS A 17 10.87 2.16 6.55
CA LYS A 17 9.51 1.96 6.06
C LYS A 17 9.57 1.51 4.60
N CYS A 18 8.97 0.37 4.31
CA CYS A 18 8.86 -0.14 2.96
C CYS A 18 7.46 0.14 2.43
N ILE A 19 7.41 1.06 1.48
CA ILE A 19 6.21 1.39 0.72
C ILE A 19 6.30 0.64 -0.60
N THR A 20 5.37 -0.28 -0.85
CA THR A 20 5.26 -1.00 -2.12
C THR A 20 4.09 -0.43 -2.90
N ILE A 21 4.35 0.08 -4.11
CA ILE A 21 3.29 0.59 -5.01
C ILE A 21 3.15 -0.38 -6.17
N ASN A 22 2.03 -1.09 -6.23
CA ASN A 22 1.66 -1.98 -7.31
C ASN A 22 0.76 -1.22 -8.29
N ILE A 23 1.27 -0.96 -9.49
CA ILE A 23 0.50 -0.38 -10.59
C ILE A 23 0.08 -1.55 -11.47
N VAL A 24 -1.23 -1.79 -11.59
CA VAL A 24 -1.79 -2.93 -12.31
C VAL A 24 -2.80 -2.46 -13.36
N ASP A 25 -2.85 -3.18 -14.48
CA ASP A 25 -3.76 -2.92 -15.61
C ASP A 25 -5.04 -3.77 -15.57
N PHE A 26 -5.27 -4.49 -14.47
CA PHE A 26 -6.44 -5.32 -14.23
C PHE A 26 -7.07 -5.03 -12.87
N ASN A 27 -8.36 -5.37 -12.73
CA ASN A 27 -9.06 -5.30 -11.44
C ASN A 27 -8.70 -6.53 -10.61
N CYS A 28 -8.04 -6.29 -9.48
CA CYS A 28 -7.66 -7.29 -8.49
C CYS A 28 -8.46 -7.15 -7.20
N ILE A 29 -8.99 -5.95 -6.92
CA ILE A 29 -9.62 -5.60 -5.65
C ILE A 29 -11.07 -5.17 -5.89
N GLU A 30 -12.00 -5.73 -5.12
CA GLU A 30 -13.44 -5.43 -5.19
C GLU A 30 -13.82 -4.05 -4.62
N ILE A 31 -12.84 -3.25 -4.20
CA ILE A 31 -13.05 -1.91 -3.65
C ILE A 31 -13.23 -0.93 -4.81
N ASN A 32 -14.32 -0.17 -4.83
CA ASN A 32 -14.57 0.85 -5.85
C ASN A 32 -13.76 2.14 -5.57
N LYS A 33 -12.43 2.02 -5.55
CA LYS A 33 -11.47 3.11 -5.45
C LYS A 33 -10.33 2.88 -6.43
N LEU A 34 -9.79 3.98 -6.97
CA LEU A 34 -8.62 3.97 -7.83
C LEU A 34 -7.35 3.52 -7.09
N HIS A 35 -7.18 4.05 -5.88
CA HIS A 35 -6.05 3.79 -5.01
C HIS A 35 -6.54 3.09 -3.74
N THR A 36 -5.86 2.02 -3.35
CA THR A 36 -6.12 1.35 -2.09
C THR A 36 -4.80 1.10 -1.36
N SER A 37 -4.72 1.53 -0.11
CA SER A 37 -3.59 1.26 0.79
C SER A 37 -3.96 0.17 1.80
N PHE A 38 -3.14 -0.88 1.85
CA PHE A 38 -3.25 -1.95 2.83
C PHE A 38 -2.15 -1.82 3.88
N HIS A 39 -2.56 -2.02 5.13
CA HIS A 39 -1.70 -2.01 6.30
C HIS A 39 -1.89 -3.33 7.04
N ILE A 40 -0.86 -3.77 7.78
CA ILE A 40 -0.99 -4.93 8.66
C ILE A 40 -1.67 -4.50 9.96
N THR A 41 -2.89 -4.95 10.16
CA THR A 41 -3.70 -4.72 11.36
C THR A 41 -4.11 -6.04 11.98
N GLU A 42 -4.27 -6.07 13.30
CA GLU A 42 -4.86 -7.21 14.01
C GLU A 42 -6.38 -7.27 13.74
N ASP A 43 -6.90 -8.46 13.46
CA ASP A 43 -8.24 -8.66 12.91
C ASP A 43 -9.37 -8.26 13.88
N GLU A 44 -9.21 -8.49 15.18
CA GLU A 44 -10.26 -8.25 16.18
C GLU A 44 -10.26 -6.80 16.70
N THR A 45 -9.09 -6.25 16.99
CA THR A 45 -8.87 -4.93 17.60
C THR A 45 -8.62 -3.84 16.56
N ASN A 46 -8.39 -4.20 15.29
CA ASN A 46 -7.97 -3.29 14.22
C ASN A 46 -6.70 -2.49 14.57
N GLN A 47 -5.91 -2.97 15.53
CA GLN A 47 -4.67 -2.32 15.92
C GLN A 47 -3.62 -2.54 14.83
N LYS A 48 -3.06 -1.46 14.28
CA LYS A 48 -1.94 -1.53 13.33
C LYS A 48 -0.74 -2.20 14.03
N LEU A 49 -0.28 -3.31 13.49
CA LEU A 49 0.86 -4.05 14.02
C LEU A 49 2.16 -3.26 13.86
N THR A 50 2.33 -2.63 12.69
CA THR A 50 3.52 -1.84 12.37
C THR A 50 3.25 -0.88 11.23
N ASP A 51 3.96 0.26 11.23
CA ASP A 51 3.96 1.27 10.16
C ASP A 51 5.16 1.08 9.20
N VAL A 52 5.80 -0.09 9.27
CA VAL A 52 7.01 -0.42 8.52
C VAL A 52 6.69 -1.00 7.14
N LEU A 53 5.48 -1.51 6.91
CA LEU A 53 5.05 -2.04 5.62
C LEU A 53 3.72 -1.40 5.19
N GLU A 54 3.73 -0.74 4.04
CA GLU A 54 2.53 -0.24 3.37
C GLU A 54 2.48 -0.79 1.95
N ILE A 55 1.31 -1.30 1.56
CA ILE A 55 1.07 -1.85 0.22
C ILE A 55 0.00 -1.01 -0.46
N HIS A 56 0.39 -0.27 -1.49
CA HIS A 56 -0.51 0.48 -2.33
C HIS A 56 -0.83 -0.29 -3.60
N TYR A 57 -2.10 -0.28 -3.98
CA TYR A 57 -2.57 -0.75 -5.28
C TYR A 57 -3.16 0.43 -6.03
N LEU A 58 -2.69 0.60 -7.27
CA LEU A 58 -3.22 1.54 -8.24
C LEU A 58 -3.73 0.74 -9.44
N GLU A 59 -5.05 0.66 -9.57
CA GLU A 59 -5.71 -0.10 -10.64
C GLU A 59 -6.05 0.84 -11.80
N LEU A 60 -5.21 0.82 -12.84
CA LEU A 60 -5.39 1.61 -14.05
C LEU A 60 -6.76 1.47 -14.74
N PRO A 61 -7.40 0.27 -14.84
CA PRO A 61 -8.73 0.16 -15.45
C PRO A 61 -9.79 1.03 -14.75
N LYS A 62 -9.64 1.29 -13.45
CA LYS A 62 -10.55 2.13 -12.66
C LYS A 62 -10.39 3.63 -12.97
N LEU A 63 -9.29 4.05 -13.61
CA LEU A 63 -9.15 5.44 -14.12
C LEU A 63 -10.15 5.75 -15.22
N PHE A 64 -10.45 4.75 -16.05
CA PHE A 64 -11.32 4.90 -17.22
C PHE A 64 -12.80 4.64 -16.88
N ASP A 65 -13.09 4.25 -15.64
CA ASP A 65 -14.46 4.06 -15.16
C ASP A 65 -14.96 5.37 -14.55
N ASP A 66 -16.12 5.85 -15.01
CA ASP A 66 -16.76 7.07 -14.52
C ASP A 66 -17.53 6.87 -13.21
N ASN A 67 -17.71 5.61 -12.79
CA ASN A 67 -18.37 5.25 -11.53
C ASN A 67 -17.41 5.16 -10.35
N VAL A 68 -16.10 5.30 -10.59
CA VAL A 68 -15.08 5.31 -9.54
C VAL A 68 -14.87 6.76 -9.09
N PRO A 69 -14.99 7.06 -7.79
CA PRO A 69 -14.65 8.38 -7.28
C PRO A 69 -13.17 8.67 -7.54
N LYS A 70 -12.92 9.68 -8.37
CA LYS A 70 -11.59 10.22 -8.68
C LYS A 70 -11.35 11.39 -7.72
N ASP A 71 -11.01 11.08 -6.48
CA ASP A 71 -10.60 12.09 -5.51
C ASP A 71 -9.20 12.60 -5.92
N GLU A 72 -9.15 13.75 -6.60
CA GLU A 72 -7.90 14.43 -6.99
C GLU A 72 -7.12 14.98 -5.77
N ASP A 73 -7.78 15.06 -4.61
CA ASP A 73 -7.25 15.58 -3.35
C ASP A 73 -6.68 14.50 -2.40
N GLU A 74 -6.77 13.20 -2.73
CA GLU A 74 -6.10 12.18 -1.92
C GLU A 74 -4.58 12.38 -2.07
N PRO A 75 -3.85 12.75 -0.99
CA PRO A 75 -2.41 12.90 -1.09
C PRO A 75 -1.86 11.53 -1.47
N ILE A 76 -1.32 11.44 -2.68
CA ILE A 76 -0.42 10.36 -3.03
C ILE A 76 0.78 10.59 -2.12
N VAL A 77 0.79 9.92 -0.96
CA VAL A 77 1.89 10.01 -0.01
C VAL A 77 3.10 9.45 -0.74
N LEU A 78 3.95 10.37 -1.20
CA LEU A 78 5.25 10.13 -1.84
C LEU A 78 6.33 10.08 -0.76
#